data_AF-A0A970FXA1-F1
#
_entry.id   AF-A0A970FXA1-F1
#
_cell.length_a   1.000
_cell.length_b   1.000
_cell.length_c   1.000
_cell.angle_alpha   90.00
_cell.angle_beta   90.00
_cell.angle_gamma   90.00
#
_symmetry.space_group_name_H-M   'P 1'
#
loop_
_entity.id
_entity.type
_entity.pdbx_description
1 polymer ?
#
loop_
_entity_poly.entity_id
_entity_poly.type
_entity_poly.pdbx_seq_one_letter_code
_entity_poly.pdbx_strand_id
1 'polypeptide(L)'
;MLYQVVSFNQWLYPDDVVGENSRKKAELWLPRNGFASFQVLLNECPVGEKITCSFSGNGRFFSEFYRAVDVNVTMNTGVHGFTADYETAKSYVTRKAPFRVYDALEPIGDITANKATEVIYVCYKADACALPGAFVSQVTISVGSTQVNVPVTIRITDTLLPDESLYITNWFSLESMARSHGKPLWSEAH
;
A
#
# COMPACT_ATOMS: atom_id res chain seq x y z
N MET A 1 1.27 -6.31 -19.49
CA MET A 1 1.06 -6.07 -18.04
C MET A 1 1.30 -7.35 -17.28
N LEU A 2 2.41 -7.37 -16.57
CA LEU A 2 2.82 -8.44 -15.66
C LEU A 2 2.45 -8.04 -14.24
N TYR A 3 2.20 -9.01 -13.36
CA TYR A 3 1.95 -8.72 -11.95
C TYR A 3 2.59 -9.71 -10.99
N GLN A 4 2.84 -9.26 -9.77
CA GLN A 4 3.31 -10.09 -8.65
C GLN A 4 2.62 -9.66 -7.36
N VAL A 5 2.15 -10.64 -6.59
CA VAL A 5 1.67 -10.44 -5.22
C VAL A 5 2.86 -10.39 -4.27
N VAL A 6 2.91 -9.34 -3.47
CA VAL A 6 4.00 -9.04 -2.53
C VAL A 6 3.39 -8.82 -1.14
N SER A 7 4.12 -9.24 -0.10
CA SER A 7 3.72 -8.98 1.28
C SER A 7 3.65 -7.48 1.53
N PHE A 8 2.69 -7.01 2.34
CA PHE A 8 2.67 -5.62 2.77
C PHE A 8 3.88 -5.24 3.64
N ASN A 9 4.55 -6.23 4.24
CA ASN A 9 5.76 -6.03 5.05
C ASN A 9 7.06 -5.92 4.23
N GLN A 10 6.97 -5.98 2.90
CA GLN A 10 8.13 -5.92 2.03
C GLN A 10 8.12 -4.58 1.29
N TRP A 11 9.28 -3.90 1.31
CA TRP A 11 9.50 -2.71 0.51
C TRP A 11 9.47 -3.04 -0.98
N LEU A 12 8.83 -2.16 -1.74
CA LEU A 12 8.85 -2.16 -3.19
C LEU A 12 9.47 -0.87 -3.70
N TYR A 13 10.11 -0.97 -4.85
CA TYR A 13 10.86 0.11 -5.47
C TYR A 13 10.46 0.27 -6.93
N PRO A 14 10.58 1.48 -7.51
CA PRO A 14 10.19 1.72 -8.91
C PRO A 14 10.95 0.90 -9.95
N ASP A 15 12.13 0.40 -9.58
CA ASP A 15 12.99 -0.46 -10.40
C ASP A 15 12.77 -1.97 -10.16
N ASP A 16 11.82 -2.34 -9.30
CA ASP A 16 11.48 -3.75 -9.11
C ASP A 16 10.78 -4.32 -10.34
N VAL A 17 11.14 -5.56 -10.65
CA VAL A 17 10.60 -6.32 -11.79
C VAL A 17 9.88 -7.59 -11.30
N VAL A 18 8.76 -7.90 -11.94
CA VAL A 18 7.99 -9.11 -11.74
C VAL A 18 8.86 -10.30 -12.14
N GLY A 19 9.16 -11.17 -11.17
CA GLY A 19 9.97 -12.37 -11.41
C GLY A 19 9.24 -13.46 -12.21
N GLU A 20 10.00 -14.32 -12.89
CA GLU A 20 9.47 -15.40 -13.74
C GLU A 20 8.57 -16.40 -12.98
N ASN A 21 8.90 -16.71 -11.72
CA ASN A 21 8.13 -17.59 -10.84
C ASN A 21 7.44 -16.81 -9.72
N SER A 22 7.00 -15.59 -10.02
CA SER A 22 6.42 -14.72 -9.00
C SER A 22 5.09 -15.25 -8.46
N ARG A 23 4.85 -14.98 -7.17
CA ARG A 23 3.59 -15.31 -6.51
C ARG A 23 2.44 -14.57 -7.19
N LYS A 24 1.42 -15.30 -7.65
CA LYS A 24 0.24 -14.75 -8.33
C LYS A 24 -1.04 -14.73 -7.48
N LYS A 25 -0.98 -15.29 -6.27
CA LYS A 25 -2.13 -15.38 -5.35
C LYS A 25 -1.80 -14.78 -3.99
N ALA A 26 -2.81 -14.21 -3.35
CA ALA A 26 -2.73 -13.72 -1.97
C ALA A 26 -3.41 -14.70 -1.01
N GLU A 27 -2.85 -14.81 0.19
CA GLU A 27 -3.44 -15.57 1.30
C GLU A 27 -3.43 -14.67 2.53
N LEU A 28 -4.61 -14.39 3.08
CA LEU A 28 -4.80 -13.45 4.16
C LEU A 28 -5.48 -14.12 5.36
N TRP A 29 -5.09 -13.69 6.55
CA TRP A 29 -5.74 -14.02 7.80
C TRP A 29 -6.32 -12.74 8.39
N LEU A 30 -7.63 -12.69 8.57
CA LEU A 30 -8.33 -11.53 9.11
C LEU A 30 -9.03 -11.90 10.40
N PRO A 31 -8.74 -11.24 11.53
CA PRO A 31 -9.66 -11.26 12.64
C PRO A 31 -10.94 -10.49 12.29
N ARG A 32 -12.06 -10.85 12.91
CA ARG A 32 -13.31 -10.09 12.79
C ARG A 32 -13.07 -8.67 13.29
N ASN A 33 -13.66 -7.69 12.61
CA ASN A 33 -13.40 -6.25 12.82
C ASN A 33 -11.94 -5.82 12.56
N GLY A 34 -11.10 -6.67 11.98
CA GLY A 34 -9.71 -6.37 11.67
C GLY A 34 -9.41 -6.23 10.18
N PHE A 35 -8.14 -5.93 9.91
CA PHE A 35 -7.62 -5.67 8.58
C PHE A 35 -6.50 -6.64 8.21
N ALA A 36 -6.36 -6.94 6.93
CA ALA A 36 -5.16 -7.55 6.37
C ALA A 36 -4.95 -7.05 4.95
N SER A 37 -3.70 -7.00 4.50
CA SER A 37 -3.36 -6.39 3.22
C SER A 37 -2.26 -7.14 2.49
N PHE A 38 -2.12 -6.80 1.22
CA PHE A 38 -1.00 -7.18 0.37
C PHE A 38 -0.78 -6.10 -0.68
N GLN A 39 0.33 -6.22 -1.39
CA GLN A 39 0.69 -5.34 -2.49
C GLN A 39 0.68 -6.12 -3.80
N VAL A 40 0.34 -5.45 -4.90
CA VAL A 40 0.48 -5.97 -6.25
C VAL A 40 1.45 -5.09 -7.01
N LEU A 41 2.65 -5.61 -7.27
CA LEU A 41 3.59 -5.00 -8.20
C LEU A 41 3.09 -5.26 -9.62
N LEU A 42 2.95 -4.21 -10.40
CA LEU A 42 2.62 -4.26 -11.81
C LEU A 42 3.80 -3.73 -12.62
N ASN A 43 4.18 -4.43 -13.68
CA ASN A 43 5.07 -3.89 -14.71
C ASN A 43 4.35 -3.87 -16.06
N GLU A 44 4.90 -3.09 -17.00
CA GLU A 44 4.32 -2.86 -18.33
C GLU A 44 2.90 -2.29 -18.27
N CYS A 45 2.64 -1.41 -17.29
CA CYS A 45 1.41 -0.65 -17.25
C CYS A 45 1.37 0.32 -18.45
N PRO A 46 0.25 0.36 -19.21
CA PRO A 46 0.02 1.39 -20.21
C PRO A 46 0.01 2.79 -19.57
N VAL A 47 1.08 3.57 -19.78
CA VAL A 47 1.21 4.91 -19.18
C VAL A 47 0.15 5.86 -19.76
N GLY A 48 -0.46 6.65 -18.88
CA GLY A 48 -1.54 7.59 -19.20
C GLY A 48 -2.94 6.97 -19.16
N GLU A 49 -3.06 5.65 -19.07
CA GLU A 49 -4.35 4.97 -18.99
C GLU A 49 -4.92 4.95 -17.58
N LYS A 50 -6.25 4.93 -17.49
CA LYS A 50 -6.96 4.92 -16.21
C LYS A 50 -6.73 3.63 -15.44
N ILE A 51 -6.45 3.73 -14.14
CA ILE A 51 -6.40 2.60 -13.22
C ILE A 51 -7.76 2.44 -12.56
N THR A 52 -8.29 1.23 -12.57
CA THR A 52 -9.49 0.86 -11.79
C THR A 52 -9.26 -0.43 -11.03
N CYS A 53 -9.88 -0.53 -9.86
CA CYS A 53 -9.78 -1.72 -9.01
C CYS A 53 -11.17 -2.10 -8.50
N SER A 54 -11.40 -3.40 -8.40
CA SER A 54 -12.60 -3.98 -7.80
C SER A 54 -12.27 -5.33 -7.19
N PHE A 55 -13.17 -5.84 -6.35
CA PHE A 55 -13.10 -7.23 -5.91
C PHE A 55 -14.46 -7.89 -5.99
N SER A 56 -14.44 -9.22 -6.03
CA SER A 56 -15.61 -10.07 -5.83
C SER A 56 -15.31 -11.11 -4.75
N GLY A 57 -16.32 -11.54 -4.02
CA GLY A 57 -16.20 -12.51 -2.93
C GLY A 57 -17.53 -12.68 -2.20
N ASN A 58 -17.70 -13.79 -1.49
CA ASN A 58 -18.97 -14.16 -0.85
C ASN A 58 -18.94 -14.05 0.70
N GLY A 59 -17.86 -13.56 1.30
CA GLY A 59 -17.79 -13.32 2.73
C GLY A 59 -18.18 -11.90 3.13
N ARG A 60 -18.39 -11.68 4.43
CA ARG A 60 -18.67 -10.35 4.99
C ARG A 60 -17.37 -9.58 5.22
N PHE A 61 -16.77 -9.14 4.12
CA PHE A 61 -15.58 -8.31 4.12
C PHE A 61 -15.67 -7.25 3.03
N PHE A 62 -14.91 -6.17 3.23
CA PHE A 62 -14.80 -5.04 2.32
C PHE A 62 -13.35 -4.92 1.86
N SER A 63 -13.13 -4.29 0.71
CA SER A 63 -11.79 -3.97 0.23
C SER A 63 -11.66 -2.48 -0.04
N GLU A 64 -10.51 -1.93 0.32
CA GLU A 64 -10.04 -0.61 -0.05
C GLU A 64 -8.79 -0.76 -0.94
N PHE A 65 -8.64 0.15 -1.89
CA PHE A 65 -7.56 0.11 -2.86
C PHE A 65 -6.82 1.45 -2.87
N TYR A 66 -5.50 1.37 -2.90
CA TYR A 66 -4.63 2.53 -2.96
C TYR A 66 -3.55 2.29 -4.01
N ARG A 67 -3.20 3.33 -4.77
CA ARG A 67 -1.91 3.39 -5.45
C ARG A 67 -0.84 3.65 -4.40
N ALA A 68 0.22 2.85 -4.39
CA ALA A 68 1.42 3.24 -3.68
C ALA A 68 2.21 4.23 -4.56
N VAL A 69 2.51 5.39 -3.99
CA VAL A 69 3.25 6.47 -4.62
C VAL A 69 4.70 6.36 -4.17
N ASP A 70 5.62 6.34 -5.13
CA ASP A 70 7.03 6.32 -4.80
C ASP A 70 7.49 7.69 -4.32
N VAL A 71 8.18 7.71 -3.19
CA VAL A 71 8.75 8.91 -2.58
C VAL A 71 10.27 8.84 -2.65
N ASN A 72 10.90 10.01 -2.65
CA ASN A 72 12.36 10.11 -2.66
C ASN A 72 12.91 10.07 -1.23
N VAL A 73 13.73 9.08 -0.94
CA VAL A 73 14.53 9.01 0.28
C VAL A 73 15.85 9.73 -0.01
N THR A 74 16.01 10.93 0.53
CA THR A 74 17.22 11.74 0.36
C THR A 74 18.34 11.27 1.28
N MET A 75 19.57 11.65 0.96
CA MET A 75 20.66 11.63 1.93
C MET A 75 20.40 12.75 2.95
N ASN A 76 20.24 12.41 4.24
CA ASN A 76 20.08 13.42 5.29
C ASN A 76 21.40 14.19 5.45
N THR A 77 21.50 15.33 4.77
CA THR A 77 22.67 16.20 4.82
C THR A 77 22.47 17.27 5.89
N GLY A 78 23.02 17.02 7.08
CA GLY A 78 23.22 18.01 8.14
C GLY A 78 24.68 17.99 8.59
N VAL A 79 25.12 19.01 9.34
CA VAL A 79 26.53 19.18 9.78
C VAL A 79 27.07 17.96 10.58
N HIS A 80 26.17 17.13 11.12
CA HIS A 80 26.46 15.85 11.78
C HIS A 80 25.54 14.69 11.35
N GLY A 81 24.84 14.80 10.21
CA GLY A 81 24.02 13.77 9.54
C GLY A 81 23.26 12.75 10.42
N PHE A 82 21.93 12.86 10.52
CA PHE A 82 21.10 11.85 11.22
C PHE A 82 20.93 10.51 10.46
N THR A 83 21.54 10.35 9.29
CA THR A 83 21.65 9.05 8.63
C THR A 83 22.94 8.36 9.07
N ALA A 84 22.81 7.14 9.59
CA ALA A 84 23.96 6.28 9.82
C ALA A 84 24.80 6.16 8.54
N ASP A 85 26.12 6.18 8.69
CA ASP A 85 27.05 5.89 7.61
C ASP A 85 26.67 4.55 6.96
N TYR A 86 26.56 4.52 5.64
CA TYR A 86 26.07 3.34 4.93
C TYR A 86 26.97 2.13 5.15
N GLU A 87 28.29 2.31 5.19
CA GLU A 87 29.20 1.17 5.41
C GLU A 87 29.00 0.52 6.77
N THR A 88 28.62 1.32 7.76
CA THR A 88 28.28 0.86 9.11
C THR A 88 26.87 0.27 9.17
N ALA A 89 25.92 0.80 8.39
CA ALA A 89 24.50 0.46 8.46
C ALA A 89 24.02 -0.61 7.48
N LYS A 90 24.82 -0.97 6.47
CA LYS A 90 24.46 -1.87 5.35
C LYS A 90 23.88 -3.22 5.74
N SER A 91 24.11 -3.69 6.96
CA SER A 91 23.55 -4.97 7.43
C SER A 91 22.09 -4.88 7.86
N TYR A 92 21.54 -3.68 8.09
CA TYR A 92 20.16 -3.48 8.55
C TYR A 92 19.39 -2.38 7.80
N VAL A 93 20.00 -1.72 6.81
CA VAL A 93 19.29 -0.85 5.87
C VAL A 93 18.99 -1.59 4.57
N THR A 94 17.95 -1.15 3.86
CA THR A 94 17.48 -1.83 2.66
C THR A 94 18.20 -1.37 1.39
N ARG A 95 18.53 -0.07 1.28
CA ARG A 95 19.27 0.53 0.16
C ARG A 95 20.10 1.73 0.61
N LYS A 96 21.17 2.03 -0.14
CA LYS A 96 21.97 3.25 0.06
C LYS A 96 21.22 4.47 -0.47
N ALA A 97 20.99 5.47 0.37
CA ALA A 97 20.41 6.75 -0.07
C ALA A 97 21.37 7.52 -1.00
N PRO A 98 20.86 8.28 -1.99
CA PRO A 98 19.44 8.49 -2.29
C PRO A 98 18.82 7.35 -3.10
N PHE A 99 17.55 7.03 -2.84
CA PHE A 99 16.75 6.09 -3.64
C PHE A 99 15.27 6.45 -3.59
N ARG A 100 14.46 5.83 -4.44
CA ARG A 100 13.00 5.97 -4.41
C ARG A 100 12.35 4.66 -3.95
N VAL A 101 11.30 4.75 -3.14
CA VAL A 101 10.58 3.61 -2.57
C VAL A 101 9.08 3.91 -2.56
N TYR A 102 8.25 2.91 -2.79
CA TYR A 102 6.80 3.03 -2.62
C TYR A 102 6.46 3.03 -1.13
N ASP A 103 5.89 4.13 -0.63
CA ASP A 103 5.63 4.33 0.81
C ASP A 103 4.35 5.13 1.08
N ALA A 104 4.09 6.18 0.29
CA ALA A 104 2.85 6.93 0.40
C ALA A 104 1.70 6.17 -0.28
N LEU A 105 0.50 6.20 0.31
CA LEU A 105 -0.70 5.59 -0.26
C LEU A 105 -1.68 6.67 -0.71
N GLU A 106 -2.16 6.55 -1.94
CA GLU A 106 -3.18 7.41 -2.53
C GLU A 106 -4.42 6.59 -2.87
N PRO A 107 -5.61 6.93 -2.36
CA PRO A 107 -6.84 6.21 -2.67
C PRO A 107 -7.08 6.12 -4.18
N ILE A 108 -7.49 4.94 -4.66
CA ILE A 108 -7.87 4.81 -6.08
C ILE A 108 -9.19 5.53 -6.31
N GLY A 109 -9.12 6.64 -7.02
CA GLY A 109 -10.25 7.40 -7.53
C GLY A 109 -10.13 7.54 -9.06
N ASP A 110 -10.08 8.78 -9.54
CA ASP A 110 -9.84 9.08 -10.94
C ASP A 110 -8.34 9.28 -11.21
N ILE A 111 -7.58 8.18 -11.14
CA ILE A 111 -6.12 8.19 -11.34
C ILE A 111 -5.74 7.46 -12.62
N THR A 112 -4.61 7.86 -13.20
CA THR A 112 -3.98 7.20 -14.35
C THR A 112 -2.63 6.62 -13.97
N ALA A 113 -2.17 5.62 -14.72
CA ALA A 113 -0.83 5.06 -14.58
C ALA A 113 0.19 6.12 -15.02
N ASN A 114 1.03 6.53 -14.08
CA ASN A 114 2.06 7.54 -14.32
C ASN A 114 3.35 6.89 -14.84
N LYS A 115 3.54 5.59 -14.58
CA LYS A 115 4.75 4.85 -14.90
C LYS A 115 4.42 3.46 -15.43
N ALA A 116 5.39 2.84 -16.08
CA ALA A 116 5.27 1.44 -16.52
C ALA A 116 5.32 0.46 -15.34
N THR A 117 5.89 0.88 -14.20
CA THR A 117 5.84 0.15 -12.93
C THR A 117 4.91 0.89 -11.98
N GLU A 118 3.88 0.21 -11.51
CA GLU A 118 2.90 0.70 -10.55
C GLU A 118 2.74 -0.32 -9.42
N VAL A 119 2.34 0.15 -8.24
CA VAL A 119 2.06 -0.72 -7.10
C VAL A 119 0.68 -0.42 -6.58
N ILE A 120 -0.16 -1.45 -6.49
CA ILE A 120 -1.50 -1.35 -5.90
C ILE A 120 -1.48 -2.01 -4.52
N TYR A 121 -1.77 -1.22 -3.49
CA TYR A 121 -1.99 -1.70 -2.15
C TYR A 121 -3.47 -2.09 -1.99
N VAL A 122 -3.70 -3.34 -1.58
CA VAL A 122 -5.04 -3.90 -1.40
C VAL A 122 -5.24 -4.19 0.08
N CYS A 123 -6.23 -3.54 0.69
CA CYS A 123 -6.59 -3.71 2.08
C CYS A 123 -7.95 -4.38 2.19
N TYR A 124 -8.06 -5.48 2.92
CA TYR A 124 -9.33 -6.08 3.29
C TYR A 124 -9.67 -5.77 4.74
N LYS A 125 -10.95 -5.51 5.01
CA LYS A 125 -11.52 -5.44 6.37
C LYS A 125 -12.61 -6.48 6.54
N ALA A 126 -12.56 -7.27 7.61
CA ALA A 126 -13.66 -8.16 7.98
C ALA A 126 -14.71 -7.40 8.80
N ASP A 127 -15.99 -7.63 8.50
CA ASP A 127 -17.10 -7.17 9.34
C ASP A 127 -16.99 -7.80 10.74
N ALA A 128 -17.35 -7.06 11.80
CA ALA A 128 -17.36 -7.58 13.17
C ALA A 128 -18.28 -8.81 13.34
N CYS A 129 -19.36 -8.85 12.56
CA CYS A 129 -20.34 -9.93 12.51
C CYS A 129 -20.04 -10.98 11.43
N ALA A 130 -18.85 -10.95 10.81
CA ALA A 130 -18.46 -11.98 9.85
C ALA A 130 -18.37 -13.35 10.52
N LEU A 131 -18.75 -14.40 9.80
CA LEU A 131 -18.56 -15.77 10.27
C LEU A 131 -17.09 -16.19 10.09
N PRO A 132 -16.47 -16.84 11.08
CA PRO A 132 -15.16 -17.45 10.90
C PRO A 132 -15.21 -18.51 9.80
N GLY A 133 -14.13 -18.64 9.03
CA GLY A 133 -14.06 -19.60 7.94
C GLY A 133 -13.13 -19.19 6.81
N ALA A 134 -13.05 -20.05 5.80
CA ALA A 134 -12.29 -19.81 4.58
C ALA A 134 -13.22 -19.29 3.47
N PHE A 135 -12.80 -18.23 2.82
CA PHE A 135 -13.50 -17.57 1.73
C PHE A 135 -12.57 -17.40 0.54
N VAL A 136 -13.17 -17.35 -0.65
CA VAL A 136 -12.46 -17.05 -1.89
C VAL A 136 -12.91 -15.67 -2.36
N SER A 137 -11.94 -14.87 -2.75
CA SER A 137 -12.15 -13.57 -3.36
C SER A 137 -11.24 -13.44 -4.58
N GLN A 138 -11.59 -12.55 -5.49
CA GLN A 138 -10.75 -12.15 -6.61
C GLN A 138 -10.66 -10.63 -6.64
N VAL A 139 -9.44 -10.11 -6.71
CA VAL A 139 -9.19 -8.71 -7.00
C VAL A 139 -8.95 -8.55 -8.48
N THR A 140 -9.64 -7.59 -9.08
CA THR A 140 -9.48 -7.21 -10.48
C THR A 140 -8.82 -5.84 -10.53
N ILE A 141 -7.67 -5.74 -11.21
CA ILE A 141 -6.97 -4.47 -11.45
C ILE A 141 -6.89 -4.27 -12.96
N SER A 142 -7.43 -3.15 -13.43
CA SER A 142 -7.40 -2.78 -14.84
C SER A 142 -6.64 -1.48 -15.05
N VAL A 143 -5.81 -1.44 -16.09
CA VAL A 143 -5.10 -0.26 -16.59
C VAL A 143 -5.44 -0.12 -18.07
N GLY A 144 -6.33 0.83 -18.39
CA GLY A 144 -6.92 0.95 -19.73
C GLY A 144 -7.68 -0.33 -20.12
N SER A 145 -7.32 -0.93 -21.25
CA SER A 145 -7.88 -2.20 -21.72
C SER A 145 -7.19 -3.45 -21.15
N THR A 146 -6.08 -3.29 -20.44
CA THR A 146 -5.34 -4.41 -19.83
C THR A 146 -5.86 -4.69 -18.43
N GLN A 147 -5.93 -5.97 -18.06
CA GLN A 147 -6.47 -6.40 -16.77
C GLN A 147 -5.68 -7.57 -16.20
N VAL A 148 -5.51 -7.57 -14.88
CA VAL A 148 -5.05 -8.72 -14.12
C VAL A 148 -6.07 -9.09 -13.06
N ASN A 149 -6.19 -10.40 -12.81
CA ASN A 149 -7.06 -10.96 -11.80
C ASN A 149 -6.19 -11.68 -10.77
N VAL A 150 -6.26 -11.25 -9.52
CA VAL A 150 -5.48 -11.78 -8.40
C VAL A 150 -6.40 -12.63 -7.53
N PRO A 151 -6.22 -13.96 -7.51
CA PRO A 151 -6.95 -14.82 -6.59
C PRO A 151 -6.52 -14.57 -5.14
N VAL A 152 -7.49 -14.44 -4.24
CA VAL A 152 -7.26 -14.19 -2.81
C VAL A 152 -7.99 -15.25 -2.00
N THR A 153 -7.24 -15.97 -1.16
CA THR A 153 -7.83 -16.80 -0.11
C THR A 153 -7.86 -16.01 1.19
N ILE A 154 -9.03 -15.89 1.80
CA ILE A 154 -9.25 -15.13 3.02
C ILE A 154 -9.68 -16.11 4.11
N ARG A 155 -8.96 -16.14 5.23
CA ARG A 155 -9.39 -16.85 6.44
C ARG A 155 -9.82 -15.85 7.48
N ILE A 156 -11.12 -15.79 7.75
CA ILE A 156 -11.65 -15.04 8.88
C ILE A 156 -11.47 -15.91 10.12
N THR A 157 -10.72 -15.42 11.10
CA THR A 157 -10.50 -16.11 12.37
C THR A 157 -11.63 -15.84 13.34
N ASP A 158 -11.79 -16.70 14.35
CA ASP A 158 -12.79 -16.49 15.40
C ASP A 158 -12.46 -15.34 16.35
N THR A 159 -11.23 -14.83 16.32
CA THR A 159 -10.83 -13.63 17.06
C THR A 159 -11.58 -12.40 16.57
N LEU A 160 -12.28 -11.72 17.49
CA LEU A 160 -12.88 -10.40 17.28
C LEU A 160 -11.95 -9.34 17.87
N LEU A 161 -11.50 -8.40 17.03
CA LEU A 161 -10.78 -7.23 17.53
C LEU A 161 -11.79 -6.26 18.17
N PRO A 162 -11.54 -5.82 19.42
CA PRO A 162 -12.42 -4.89 20.09
C PRO A 162 -12.32 -3.49 19.46
N ASP A 163 -13.37 -2.70 19.61
CA ASP A 163 -13.33 -1.27 19.32
C ASP A 163 -12.58 -0.56 20.46
N GLU A 164 -11.25 -0.72 20.48
CA GLU A 164 -10.34 -0.11 21.45
C GLU A 164 -9.40 0.90 20.78
N SER A 165 -9.07 1.95 21.52
CA SER A 165 -8.10 2.95 21.11
C SER A 165 -6.77 2.72 21.80
N LEU A 166 -5.68 2.78 21.04
CA LEU A 166 -4.33 2.84 21.59
C LEU A 166 -4.00 4.28 22.00
N TYR A 167 -3.31 4.47 23.12
CA TYR A 167 -2.73 5.75 23.48
C TYR A 167 -1.51 6.03 22.59
N ILE A 168 -1.73 6.77 21.51
CA ILE A 168 -0.69 7.18 20.56
C ILE A 168 -0.50 8.69 20.67
N THR A 169 0.76 9.12 20.82
CA THR A 169 1.13 10.53 20.72
C THR A 169 1.79 10.77 19.37
N ASN A 170 1.09 11.46 18.47
CA ASN A 170 1.64 11.93 17.20
C ASN A 170 1.86 13.44 17.29
N TRP A 171 3.08 13.90 17.00
CA TRP A 171 3.39 15.33 16.93
C TRP A 171 3.18 15.84 15.52
N PHE A 172 2.30 16.82 15.37
CA PHE A 172 1.97 17.44 14.09
C PHE A 172 2.65 18.80 13.97
N SER A 173 3.21 19.10 12.80
CA SER A 173 3.67 20.45 12.47
C SER A 173 2.52 21.22 11.81
N LEU A 174 1.72 21.92 12.62
CA LEU A 174 0.57 22.70 12.14
C LEU A 174 0.97 23.77 11.13
N GLU A 175 2.10 24.45 11.36
CA GLU A 175 2.66 25.44 10.43
C GLU A 175 3.00 24.84 9.08
N SER A 176 3.59 23.63 9.06
CA SER A 176 3.92 22.95 7.81
C SER A 176 2.65 22.56 7.03
N MET A 177 1.59 22.13 7.72
CA MET A 177 0.31 21.81 7.11
C MET A 177 -0.34 23.06 6.51
N ALA A 178 -0.48 24.14 7.30
CA ALA A 178 -1.02 25.42 6.83
C ALA A 178 -0.27 25.93 5.58
N ARG A 179 1.07 25.94 5.61
CA ARG A 179 1.89 26.35 4.48
C ARG A 179 1.69 25.47 3.24
N SER A 180 1.66 24.14 3.41
CA SER A 180 1.54 23.21 2.28
C SER A 180 0.18 23.30 1.58
N HIS A 181 -0.87 23.66 2.32
CA HIS A 181 -2.22 23.88 1.78
C HIS A 181 -2.50 25.35 1.42
N GLY A 182 -1.54 26.26 1.61
CA GLY A 182 -1.71 27.70 1.35
C GLY A 182 -2.81 28.33 2.20
N LYS A 183 -3.01 27.86 3.43
CA LYS A 183 -4.05 28.34 4.35
C LYS A 183 -3.45 29.16 5.50
N PRO A 184 -4.15 30.19 6.01
CA PRO A 184 -3.76 30.84 7.24
C PRO A 184 -3.82 29.86 8.41
N LEU A 185 -2.77 29.86 9.23
CA LEU A 185 -2.72 29.06 10.46
C LEU A 185 -3.91 29.42 11.36
N TRP A 186 -4.61 28.41 11.87
CA TRP A 186 -5.81 28.52 12.72
C TRP A 186 -7.08 29.09 12.06
N SER A 187 -7.09 29.27 10.74
CA SER A 187 -8.35 29.56 10.04
C SER A 187 -9.26 28.34 10.01
N GLU A 188 -10.56 28.53 9.83
CA GLU A 188 -11.53 27.43 9.67
C GLU A 188 -11.18 26.50 8.49
N ALA A 189 -10.47 27.03 7.48
CA ALA A 189 -10.02 26.27 6.32
C ALA A 189 -8.70 25.49 6.53
N HIS A 190 -8.02 25.68 7.67
CA HIS A 190 -6.83 24.93 8.09
C HIS A 190 -7.24 23.82 9.06
#